data_AF-A0A370JWE9-F1
#
_entry.id   AF-A0A370JWE9-F1
#
_cell.length_a   1.000
_cell.length_b   1.000
_cell.length_c   1.000
_cell.angle_alpha   90.00
_cell.angle_beta   90.00
_cell.angle_gamma   90.00
#
_symmetry.space_group_name_H-M   'P 1'
#
loop_
_entity.id
_entity.type
_entity.pdbx_description
1 polymer ?
#
loop_
_entity_poly.entity_id
_entity_poly.type
_entity_poly.pdbx_seq_one_letter_code
_entity_poly.pdbx_strand_id
1 'polypeptide(L)' 'MLREGEDYYLEGGLWVFTESYHLKRGYCCGSGCRHCPYPKAVQTEAIRLRQAGTPIRSRAEFEARFGALLRTG' A
#
# COMPACT_ATOMS: atom_id res chain seq x y z
N MET A 1 -10.02 2.40 -14.51
CA MET A 1 -9.40 3.64 -15.04
C MET A 1 -8.95 4.49 -13.86
N LEU A 2 -7.79 5.16 -13.96
CA LEU A 2 -7.32 6.08 -12.91
C LEU A 2 -8.02 7.43 -13.05
N ARG A 3 -8.39 8.04 -11.92
CA ARG A 3 -9.06 9.34 -11.87
C ARG A 3 -8.17 10.37 -11.17
N GLU A 4 -7.80 11.44 -11.88
CA GLU A 4 -7.08 12.56 -11.29
C GLU A 4 -7.94 13.25 -10.21
N GLY A 5 -7.31 13.65 -9.12
CA GLY A 5 -7.97 14.18 -7.92
C GLY A 5 -8.51 13.11 -6.96
N GLU A 6 -8.72 11.87 -7.43
CA GLU A 6 -9.16 10.76 -6.58
C GLU A 6 -8.06 9.73 -6.36
N ASP A 7 -7.52 9.16 -7.43
CA ASP A 7 -6.50 8.10 -7.38
C ASP A 7 -5.07 8.67 -7.34
N TYR A 8 -4.88 9.84 -7.95
CA TYR A 8 -3.61 10.52 -7.99
C TYR A 8 -3.78 12.02 -8.20
N TYR A 9 -2.71 12.78 -7.99
CA TYR A 9 -2.53 14.13 -8.48
C TYR A 9 -1.08 14.35 -8.93
N LEU A 10 -0.83 15.40 -9.70
CA LEU A 10 0.52 15.79 -10.10
C LEU A 10 1.13 16.78 -9.10
N GLU A 11 2.32 16.48 -8.61
CA GLU A 11 3.11 17.36 -7.73
C GLU A 11 4.53 17.45 -8.31
N GLY A 12 4.93 18.64 -8.76
CA GLY A 12 6.25 18.81 -9.40
C GLY A 12 6.46 17.95 -10.66
N GLY A 13 5.39 17.66 -11.40
CA GLY A 13 5.43 16.79 -12.59
C GLY A 13 5.49 15.29 -12.27
N LEU A 14 5.43 14.90 -10.99
CA LEU A 14 5.41 13.52 -10.55
C LEU A 14 4.00 13.07 -10.20
N TRP A 15 3.70 11.80 -10.48
CA TRP A 15 2.45 11.16 -10.10
C TRP A 15 2.46 10.83 -8.61
N VAL A 16 1.60 11.47 -7.84
CA VAL A 16 1.38 11.16 -6.44
C VAL A 16 0.09 10.38 -6.30
N PHE A 17 0.21 9.08 -6.03
CA PHE A 17 -0.94 8.24 -5.72
C PHE A 17 -1.51 8.55 -4.34
N THR A 18 -2.84 8.60 -4.25
CA THR A 18 -3.58 8.89 -3.03
C THR A 18 -3.86 7.62 -2.23
N GLU A 19 -4.42 7.82 -1.04
CA GLU A 19 -4.96 6.75 -0.22
C GLU A 19 -6.01 5.90 -0.96
N SER A 20 -6.94 6.55 -1.67
CA SER A 20 -8.01 5.87 -2.43
C SER A 20 -7.46 4.88 -3.45
N TYR A 21 -6.40 5.25 -4.17
CA TYR A 21 -5.74 4.34 -5.10
C TYR A 21 -5.12 3.13 -4.38
N HIS A 22 -4.47 3.37 -3.24
CA HIS A 22 -3.87 2.29 -2.45
C HIS A 22 -4.92 1.36 -1.83
N LEU A 23 -6.09 1.87 -1.44
CA LEU A 23 -7.23 1.05 -1.02
C LEU A 23 -7.78 0.22 -2.19
N LYS A 24 -7.95 0.81 -3.38
CA LYS A 24 -8.37 0.07 -4.60
C LYS A 24 -7.40 -1.03 -4.98
N ARG A 25 -6.08 -0.80 -4.81
CA ARG A 25 -5.04 -1.83 -4.98
C ARG A 25 -5.24 -3.00 -4.01
N GLY A 26 -5.68 -2.73 -2.79
CA GLY A 26 -6.04 -3.75 -1.81
C GLY A 26 -4.86 -4.40 -1.07
N TYR A 27 -3.64 -3.85 -1.18
CA TYR A 27 -2.51 -4.28 -0.35
C TYR A 27 -1.40 -3.24 -0.19
N CYS A 28 -0.64 -3.33 0.90
CA CYS A 28 0.63 -2.62 1.06
C CYS A 28 1.76 -3.36 0.34
N CYS A 29 2.39 -2.72 -0.65
CA CYS A 29 3.48 -3.31 -1.45
C CYS A 29 4.90 -3.09 -0.86
N GLY A 30 4.99 -2.43 0.29
CA GLY A 30 6.26 -2.16 0.97
C GLY A 30 7.13 -1.06 0.35
N SER A 31 6.61 -0.24 -0.56
CA SER A 31 7.40 0.82 -1.22
C SER A 31 7.57 2.11 -0.38
N GLY A 32 7.02 2.18 0.83
CA GLY A 32 7.11 3.39 1.68
C GLY A 32 6.32 4.58 1.15
N CYS A 33 5.14 4.35 0.56
CA CYS A 33 4.32 5.41 -0.04
C CYS A 33 3.81 6.42 1.01
N ARG A 34 3.88 7.72 0.69
CA ARG A 34 3.41 8.83 1.54
C ARG A 34 1.96 8.66 2.00
N HIS A 35 1.08 8.24 1.09
CA HIS A 35 -0.37 8.15 1.29
C HIS A 35 -0.86 6.71 1.55
N CYS A 36 0.00 5.83 2.10
CA CYS A 36 -0.39 4.44 2.37
C CYS A 36 -1.45 4.35 3.50
N PRO A 37 -2.65 3.78 3.25
CA PRO A 37 -3.75 3.69 4.22
C PRO A 37 -3.51 2.69 5.34
N TYR A 38 -2.67 1.69 5.11
CA TYR A 38 -2.56 0.54 6.01
C TYR A 38 -1.87 0.93 7.34
N PRO A 39 -2.14 0.23 8.45
CA PRO A 39 -1.53 0.55 9.74
C PRO A 39 0.00 0.60 9.68
N LYS A 40 0.63 1.49 10.46
CA LYS A 40 2.10 1.65 10.44
C LYS A 40 2.86 0.36 10.74
N ALA A 41 2.34 -0.49 11.62
CA ALA A 41 2.91 -1.83 11.88
C ALA A 41 2.94 -2.70 10.61
N VAL A 42 1.86 -2.69 9.81
CA VAL A 42 1.80 -3.38 8.51
C VAL A 42 2.77 -2.76 7.52
N GLN A 43 2.85 -1.42 7.44
CA GLN A 43 3.77 -0.73 6.53
C GLN A 43 5.23 -1.11 6.83
N THR A 44 5.64 -1.06 8.11
CA THR A 44 7.00 -1.39 8.54
C THR A 44 7.38 -2.81 8.12
N GLU A 45 6.54 -3.80 8.39
CA GLU A 45 6.86 -5.18 8.00
C GLU A 45 6.83 -5.38 6.48
N ALA A 46 5.87 -4.77 5.76
CA ALA A 46 5.84 -4.85 4.30
C ALA A 46 7.09 -4.23 3.65
N ILE A 47 7.61 -3.13 4.20
CA ILE A 47 8.86 -2.51 3.74
C ILE A 47 10.04 -3.45 3.99
N ARG A 48 10.12 -4.05 5.19
CA ARG A 48 11.16 -5.03 5.53
C ARG A 48 11.18 -6.21 4.56
N LEU A 49 10.01 -6.77 4.26
CA LEU A 49 9.85 -7.87 3.29
C LEU A 49 10.32 -7.48 1.90
N ARG A 50 9.96 -6.27 1.44
CA ARG A 50 10.41 -5.75 0.15
C ARG A 50 11.93 -5.61 0.09
N GLN A 51 12.55 -5.05 1.13
CA GLN A 51 14.01 -4.91 1.24
C GLN A 51 14.72 -6.26 1.29
N ALA A 52 14.09 -7.27 1.91
CA ALA A 52 14.56 -8.65 1.94
C ALA A 52 14.32 -9.43 0.63
N GLY A 53 13.88 -8.78 -0.46
CA GLY A 53 13.66 -9.43 -1.75
C GLY A 53 12.39 -10.28 -1.84
N THR A 54 11.50 -10.20 -0.85
CA THR A 54 10.24 -10.96 -0.78
C THR A 54 9.02 -10.04 -0.76
N PRO A 55 8.84 -9.16 -1.77
CA PRO A 55 7.76 -8.20 -1.78
C PRO A 55 6.40 -8.87 -1.88
N ILE A 56 5.40 -8.26 -1.25
CA ILE A 56 3.99 -8.61 -1.43
C ILE A 56 3.55 -8.14 -2.81
N ARG A 57 2.99 -9.04 -3.62
CA ARG A 57 2.61 -8.76 -5.01
C ARG A 57 1.12 -8.86 -5.28
N SER A 58 0.34 -9.34 -4.33
CA SER A 58 -1.10 -9.50 -4.49
C SER A 58 -1.87 -9.22 -3.21
N ARG A 59 -3.17 -8.94 -3.38
CA ARG A 59 -4.13 -8.83 -2.27
C ARG A 59 -4.21 -10.13 -1.46
N ALA A 60 -4.23 -11.27 -2.13
CA ALA A 60 -4.28 -12.58 -1.48
C ALA A 60 -3.03 -12.81 -0.59
N GLU A 61 -1.83 -12.48 -1.08
CA GLU A 61 -0.59 -12.57 -0.29
C GLU A 61 -0.59 -11.65 0.93
N PHE A 62 -1.19 -10.47 0.79
CA PHE A 62 -1.30 -9.48 1.85
C PHE A 62 -2.28 -9.93 2.93
N GLU A 63 -3.46 -10.40 2.53
CA GLU A 63 -4.48 -10.94 3.43
C GLU A 63 -3.98 -12.19 4.16
N ALA A 64 -3.25 -13.08 3.49
CA ALA A 64 -2.64 -14.25 4.11
C ALA A 64 -1.62 -13.88 5.19
N ARG A 65 -0.88 -12.77 5.02
CA ARG A 65 0.15 -12.31 5.97
C ARG A 65 -0.40 -11.47 7.10
N PHE A 66 -1.27 -10.52 6.79
CA PHE A 66 -1.69 -9.46 7.71
C PHE A 66 -3.18 -9.45 8.01
N GLY A 67 -3.97 -10.34 7.40
CA GLY A 67 -5.42 -10.37 7.60
C GLY A 67 -5.82 -10.47 9.07
N ALA A 68 -5.06 -11.22 9.89
CA ALA A 68 -5.31 -11.27 11.34
C ALA A 68 -5.08 -9.90 12.02
N LEU A 69 -3.97 -9.23 11.69
CA LEU A 69 -3.60 -7.91 12.24
C LEU A 69 -4.59 -6.81 11.85
N LEU A 70 -5.25 -6.95 10.70
CA LEU A 70 -6.25 -5.99 10.21
C LEU A 70 -7.65 -6.21 10.79
N ARG A 71 -7.94 -7.38 11.36
CA ARG A 71 -9.24 -7.71 11.97
C ARG A 71 -9.33 -7.37 13.46
N THR A 72 -8.21 -7.01 14.08
CA THR A 72 -8.10 -6.73 15.52
C THR A 72 -8.27 -5.24 15.86
N GLY A 73 -8.83 -4.43 14.95
CA GLY A 73 -9.06 -2.99 15.12
C GLY A 73 -10.52 -2.64 14.94
#